data_AF-A0A950WHB4-F1
#
_entry.id   AF-A0A950WHB4-F1
#
_cell.length_a   1.000
_cell.length_b   1.000
_cell.length_c   1.000
_cell.angle_alpha   90.00
_cell.angle_beta   90.00
_cell.angle_gamma   90.00
#
_symmetry.space_group_name_H-M   'P 1'
#
loop_
_entity.id
_entity.type
_entity.pdbx_description
1 polymer ?
#
loop_
_entity_poly.entity_id
_entity_poly.type
_entity_poly.pdbx_seq_one_letter_code
_entity_poly.pdbx_strand_id
1 'polypeptide(L)'
;SERKPPEFENEDVFEGHVEEIFDTPTEIVEPEDLFEPEQDTRPPSEYRPPALSDLPPVRLARLSSEELEHVEDDRLDNAYEEKLYFTGDNLFPIENADRVVAFLVPREPSRAASAGSGAAAAPAVDVSHMIADLKLEEEDVALPELGEDPSEEELLAYASAHPAVRRVMRTFRAKIVKVEKR
;
A
#
# COMPACT_ATOMS: atom_id res chain seq x y z
N SER A 1 -50.40 -9.04 28.37
CA SER A 1 -49.03 -8.65 28.73
C SER A 1 -48.44 -8.00 27.50
N GLU A 2 -48.72 -6.71 27.31
CA GLU A 2 -48.24 -5.91 26.19
C GLU A 2 -46.84 -5.41 26.52
N ARG A 3 -45.85 -5.75 25.67
CA ARG A 3 -44.49 -5.23 25.79
C ARG A 3 -44.41 -3.89 25.06
N LYS A 4 -44.22 -2.82 25.82
CA LYS A 4 -43.88 -1.49 25.32
C LYS A 4 -42.50 -1.57 24.61
N PRO A 5 -42.32 -1.02 23.39
CA PRO A 5 -41.01 -0.95 22.76
C PRO A 5 -40.13 0.11 23.44
N PRO A 6 -38.79 -0.04 23.42
CA PRO A 6 -37.87 0.93 23.97
C PRO A 6 -37.82 2.19 23.10
N GLU A 7 -37.92 3.35 23.74
CA GLU A 7 -37.71 4.67 23.15
C GLU A 7 -36.20 4.86 22.95
N PHE A 8 -35.79 5.08 21.70
CA PHE A 8 -34.42 5.47 21.36
C PHE A 8 -34.29 6.98 21.57
N GLU A 9 -33.55 7.37 22.60
CA GLU A 9 -33.08 8.73 22.78
C GLU A 9 -31.98 9.00 21.73
N ASN A 10 -32.33 9.76 20.69
CA ASN A 10 -31.35 10.45 19.86
C ASN A 10 -31.17 11.83 20.50
N GLU A 11 -29.93 12.21 20.82
CA GLU A 11 -29.38 13.57 20.75
C GLU A 11 -28.11 13.68 21.60
N ASP A 12 -26.99 13.21 21.05
CA ASP A 12 -25.69 13.83 21.31
C ASP A 12 -25.16 14.30 19.96
N VAL A 13 -25.72 15.43 19.51
CA VAL A 13 -25.20 16.20 18.38
C VAL A 13 -23.89 16.80 18.87
N PHE A 14 -22.79 16.23 18.38
CA PHE A 14 -21.44 16.70 18.66
C PHE A 14 -21.27 18.10 18.06
N GLU A 15 -21.48 19.12 18.88
CA GLU A 15 -21.26 20.53 18.56
C GLU A 15 -19.74 20.77 18.52
N GLY A 16 -19.11 20.31 17.44
CA GLY A 16 -17.69 20.49 17.20
C GLY A 16 -17.36 21.97 17.03
N HIS A 17 -16.72 22.56 18.03
CA HIS A 17 -15.93 23.77 17.88
C HIS A 17 -14.77 23.46 16.91
N VAL A 18 -14.98 23.79 15.64
CA VAL A 18 -13.90 23.93 14.66
C VAL A 18 -13.27 25.29 14.94
N GLU A 19 -12.36 25.34 15.91
CA GLU A 19 -11.50 26.51 16.04
C GLU A 19 -10.58 26.58 14.81
N GLU A 20 -10.65 27.72 14.15
CA GLU A 20 -9.87 28.14 12.99
C GLU A 20 -8.36 28.08 13.32
N ILE A 21 -7.64 27.10 12.77
CA ILE A 21 -6.17 27.01 12.86
C ILE A 21 -5.48 27.53 11.59
N PHE A 22 -6.22 28.00 10.58
CA PHE A 22 -5.65 28.41 9.29
C PHE A 22 -5.64 29.92 9.11
N ASP A 23 -4.85 30.63 9.92
CA ASP A 23 -4.47 32.00 9.57
C ASP A 23 -3.08 32.37 10.11
N THR A 24 -2.12 31.47 9.92
CA THR A 24 -0.70 31.86 9.98
C THR A 24 -0.25 32.25 8.57
N PRO A 25 0.23 33.49 8.35
CA PRO A 25 0.79 33.89 7.07
C PRO A 25 2.04 33.05 6.84
N THR A 26 1.92 32.07 5.93
CA THR A 26 3.05 31.30 5.44
C THR A 26 3.85 32.23 4.53
N GLU A 27 4.96 32.77 5.04
CA GLU A 27 6.00 33.33 4.17
C GLU A 27 6.46 32.20 3.24
N ILE A 28 6.03 32.28 1.99
CA ILE A 28 6.53 31.44 0.90
C ILE A 28 7.97 31.91 0.66
N VAL A 29 8.91 31.27 1.32
CA VAL A 29 10.33 31.42 1.03
C VAL A 29 10.57 30.75 -0.32
N GLU A 30 10.84 31.55 -1.36
CA GLU A 30 11.29 31.04 -2.65
C GLU A 30 12.60 30.27 -2.43
N PRO A 31 12.69 28.99 -2.84
CA PRO A 31 13.93 28.24 -2.77
C PRO A 31 14.87 28.73 -3.87
N GLU A 32 15.47 29.90 -3.69
CA GLU A 32 16.66 30.31 -4.44
C GLU A 32 17.86 29.55 -3.88
N ASP A 33 17.99 28.30 -4.31
CA ASP A 33 19.25 27.56 -4.48
C ASP A 33 18.88 26.10 -4.78
N LEU A 34 18.44 25.89 -6.02
CA LEU A 34 18.45 24.58 -6.64
C LEU A 34 19.89 24.05 -6.58
N PHE A 35 20.14 23.16 -5.62
CA PHE A 35 21.34 22.34 -5.54
C PHE A 35 21.53 21.63 -6.88
N GLU A 36 22.38 22.18 -7.74
CA GLU A 36 22.90 21.44 -8.87
C GLU A 36 23.78 20.32 -8.27
N PRO A 37 23.49 19.04 -8.53
CA PRO A 37 24.34 17.97 -8.02
C PRO A 37 25.69 18.10 -8.70
N GLU A 38 26.70 18.55 -7.94
CA GLU A 38 28.08 18.55 -8.39
C GLU A 38 28.39 17.13 -8.89
N GLN A 39 28.70 17.00 -10.18
CA GLN A 39 29.12 15.72 -10.75
C GLN A 39 30.43 15.35 -10.09
N ASP A 40 30.38 14.42 -9.14
CA ASP A 40 31.54 13.91 -8.44
C ASP A 40 32.45 13.19 -9.46
N THR A 41 33.45 13.91 -9.96
CA THR A 41 34.43 13.45 -10.96
C THR A 41 35.50 12.54 -10.35
N ARG A 42 35.31 12.10 -9.10
CA ARG A 42 36.22 11.17 -8.45
C ARG A 42 36.15 9.81 -9.17
N PRO A 43 37.28 9.24 -9.60
CA PRO A 43 37.29 7.86 -10.08
C PRO A 43 36.72 6.98 -8.96
N PRO A 44 35.90 5.96 -9.28
CA PRO A 44 35.32 5.09 -8.27
C PRO A 44 36.46 4.52 -7.44
N SER A 45 36.57 4.97 -6.19
CA SER A 45 37.52 4.38 -5.26
C SER A 45 37.13 2.92 -5.19
N GLU A 46 38.09 2.02 -5.37
CA GLU A 46 37.90 0.57 -5.20
C GLU A 46 37.62 0.28 -3.72
N TYR A 47 36.46 0.72 -3.24
CA TYR A 47 35.94 0.36 -1.94
C TYR A 47 35.49 -1.09 -2.05
N ARG A 48 36.43 -1.97 -1.77
CA ARG A 48 36.13 -3.37 -1.52
C ARG A 48 35.54 -3.43 -0.10
N PRO A 49 34.22 -3.62 0.07
CA PRO A 49 33.68 -3.79 1.40
C PRO A 49 34.40 -4.98 2.06
N PRO A 50 34.77 -4.86 3.34
CA PRO A 50 35.36 -5.99 4.06
C PRO A 50 34.42 -7.19 3.96
N ALA A 51 35.00 -8.38 3.81
CA ALA A 51 34.20 -9.60 3.74
C ALA A 51 33.34 -9.70 5.03
N LEU A 52 32.09 -10.12 4.90
CA LEU A 52 31.14 -10.20 6.03
C LEU A 52 31.69 -11.00 7.23
N SER A 53 32.63 -11.91 6.96
CA SER A 53 33.36 -12.75 7.92
C SER A 53 34.37 -12.00 8.81
N ASP A 54 34.80 -10.79 8.41
CA ASP A 54 35.82 -10.01 9.15
C ASP A 54 35.19 -8.96 10.08
N LEU A 55 33.86 -8.79 10.02
CA LEU A 55 33.15 -7.89 10.91
C LEU A 55 32.92 -8.59 12.27
N PRO A 56 33.20 -7.92 13.40
CA PRO A 56 32.81 -8.45 14.69
C PRO A 56 31.28 -8.63 14.73
N PRO A 57 30.76 -9.66 15.41
CA PRO A 57 29.33 -9.90 15.49
C PRO A 57 28.64 -8.68 16.13
N VAL A 58 27.99 -7.87 15.30
CA VAL A 58 27.22 -6.71 15.75
C VAL A 58 26.03 -7.25 16.52
N ARG A 59 26.08 -7.14 17.84
CA ARG A 59 24.95 -7.43 18.71
C ARG A 59 24.16 -6.16 18.88
N LEU A 60 22.87 -6.22 18.55
CA LEU A 60 21.95 -5.14 18.90
C LEU A 60 21.95 -4.95 20.42
N ALA A 61 21.71 -3.70 20.87
CA ALA A 61 21.52 -3.42 22.28
C ALA A 61 20.38 -4.29 22.82
N ARG A 62 20.54 -4.79 24.05
CA ARG A 62 19.48 -5.55 24.71
C ARG A 62 18.34 -4.58 25.01
N LEU A 63 17.18 -4.83 24.43
CA LEU A 63 15.97 -4.12 24.80
C LEU A 63 15.59 -4.45 26.24
N SER A 64 15.16 -3.44 26.97
CA SER A 64 14.59 -3.61 28.30
C SER A 64 13.20 -4.25 28.21
N SER A 65 12.73 -4.84 29.31
CA SER A 65 11.37 -5.42 29.35
C SER A 65 10.27 -4.37 29.21
N GLU A 66 10.54 -3.13 29.62
CA GLU A 66 9.62 -1.98 29.50
C GLU A 66 9.46 -1.55 28.04
N GLU A 67 10.55 -1.52 27.26
CA GLU A 67 10.49 -1.28 25.81
C GLU A 67 9.81 -2.42 25.04
N LEU A 68 9.67 -3.59 25.67
CA LEU A 68 8.98 -4.76 25.11
C LEU A 68 7.53 -4.89 25.61
N GLU A 69 7.04 -3.91 26.37
CA GLU A 69 5.68 -3.88 26.86
C GLU A 69 4.69 -3.63 25.71
N HIS A 70 3.60 -4.40 25.67
CA HIS A 70 2.52 -4.16 24.72
C HIS A 70 1.74 -2.94 25.17
N VAL A 71 1.72 -1.89 24.34
CA VAL A 71 0.83 -0.75 24.54
C VAL A 71 -0.51 -1.12 23.92
N GLU A 72 -1.50 -1.41 24.76
CA GLU A 72 -2.90 -1.55 24.36
C GLU A 72 -3.46 -0.16 24.07
N ASP A 73 -3.47 0.23 22.80
CA ASP A 73 -4.04 1.50 22.34
C ASP A 73 -5.26 1.22 21.47
N ASP A 74 -6.44 1.36 22.08
CA ASP A 74 -7.75 1.18 21.44
C ASP A 74 -7.87 1.98 20.14
N ARG A 75 -7.24 3.15 20.04
CA ARG A 75 -7.30 3.96 18.82
C ARG A 75 -6.52 3.32 17.68
N LEU A 76 -5.34 2.78 17.99
CA LEU A 76 -4.49 2.10 17.01
C LEU A 76 -5.16 0.81 16.53
N ASP A 77 -5.76 0.07 17.45
CA ASP A 77 -6.49 -1.16 17.13
C ASP A 77 -7.72 -0.87 16.26
N ASN A 78 -8.53 0.12 16.62
CA ASN A 78 -9.70 0.52 15.82
C ASN A 78 -9.29 1.03 14.43
N ALA A 79 -8.23 1.85 14.33
CA ALA A 79 -7.73 2.34 13.05
C ALA A 79 -7.21 1.20 12.16
N TYR A 80 -6.65 0.15 12.75
CA TYR A 80 -6.22 -1.05 12.03
C TYR A 80 -7.42 -1.81 11.44
N GLU A 81 -8.45 -2.05 12.26
CA GLU A 81 -9.69 -2.72 11.83
C GLU A 81 -10.43 -1.93 10.73
N GLU A 82 -10.53 -0.60 10.87
CA GLU A 82 -11.11 0.26 9.83
C GLU A 82 -10.33 0.17 8.52
N LYS A 83 -9.00 0.20 8.59
CA LYS A 83 -8.15 0.08 7.40
C LYS A 83 -8.35 -1.26 6.70
N LEU A 84 -8.49 -2.36 7.46
CA LEU A 84 -8.82 -3.68 6.92
C LEU A 84 -10.16 -3.66 6.18
N TYR A 85 -11.18 -3.08 6.81
CA TYR A 85 -12.50 -2.95 6.23
C TYR A 85 -12.47 -2.16 4.91
N PHE A 86 -11.78 -1.02 4.89
CA PHE A 86 -11.67 -0.17 3.70
C PHE A 86 -10.84 -0.79 2.58
N THR A 87 -9.80 -1.56 2.91
CA THR A 87 -8.97 -2.23 1.91
C THR A 87 -9.64 -3.50 1.35
N GLY A 88 -10.73 -3.96 1.97
CA GLY A 88 -11.44 -5.17 1.58
C GLY A 88 -10.63 -6.44 1.84
N ASP A 89 -9.60 -6.35 2.69
CA ASP A 89 -8.79 -7.49 3.09
C ASP A 89 -9.53 -8.25 4.18
N ASN A 90 -10.22 -9.31 3.79
CA ASN A 90 -11.10 -10.05 4.69
C ASN A 90 -10.34 -10.93 5.70
N LEU A 91 -9.00 -10.86 5.76
CA LEU A 91 -8.10 -11.71 6.57
C LEU A 91 -8.38 -13.22 6.49
N PHE A 92 -9.22 -13.68 5.56
CA PHE A 92 -9.54 -15.09 5.46
C PHE A 92 -8.27 -15.86 5.12
N PRO A 93 -8.10 -17.08 5.66
CA PRO A 93 -7.00 -17.94 5.28
C PRO A 93 -6.96 -18.02 3.75
N ILE A 94 -5.83 -17.63 3.17
CA ILE A 94 -5.65 -17.69 1.71
C ILE A 94 -5.83 -19.17 1.33
N GLU A 95 -6.92 -19.52 0.65
CA GLU A 95 -7.26 -20.92 0.35
C GLU A 95 -6.14 -21.67 -0.39
N ASN A 96 -5.24 -20.92 -1.04
CA ASN A 96 -4.10 -21.41 -1.78
C ASN A 96 -2.75 -21.02 -1.14
N ALA A 97 -2.70 -20.72 0.17
CA ALA A 97 -1.48 -20.34 0.88
C ALA A 97 -0.34 -21.33 0.61
N ASP A 98 -0.62 -22.63 0.67
CA ASP A 98 0.36 -23.69 0.42
C ASP A 98 0.97 -23.62 -0.98
N ARG A 99 0.19 -23.21 -1.99
CA ARG A 99 0.65 -23.06 -3.38
C ARG A 99 1.53 -21.82 -3.53
N VAL A 100 1.16 -20.74 -2.87
CA VAL A 100 1.94 -19.49 -2.86
C VAL A 100 3.28 -19.71 -2.16
N VAL A 101 3.28 -20.42 -1.02
CA VAL A 101 4.52 -20.80 -0.32
C VAL A 101 5.39 -21.71 -1.20
N ALA A 102 4.80 -22.69 -1.88
CA ALA A 102 5.54 -23.57 -2.78
C ALA A 102 6.13 -22.84 -4.01
N PHE A 103 5.55 -21.71 -4.41
CA PHE A 103 6.06 -20.86 -5.48
C PHE A 103 7.18 -19.92 -4.98
N LEU A 104 7.00 -19.33 -3.80
CA LEU A 104 7.94 -18.36 -3.23
C LEU A 104 9.18 -18.99 -2.60
N VAL A 105 9.05 -20.18 -2.03
CA VAL A 105 10.17 -20.91 -1.42
C VAL A 105 10.78 -21.81 -2.50
N PRO A 106 11.95 -21.48 -3.08
CA PRO A 106 12.64 -22.40 -3.97
C PRO A 106 12.86 -23.71 -3.23
N ARG A 107 12.39 -24.80 -3.84
CA ARG A 107 12.29 -26.14 -3.26
C ARG A 107 13.68 -26.77 -3.15
N GLU A 108 14.54 -26.22 -2.29
CA GLU A 108 15.74 -26.89 -1.81
C GLU A 108 15.33 -27.97 -0.77
N PRO A 109 15.98 -29.14 -0.76
CA PRO A 109 15.62 -30.21 0.16
C PRO A 109 15.79 -29.74 1.61
N SER A 110 14.72 -29.87 2.39
CA SER A 110 14.64 -29.52 3.81
C SER A 110 15.84 -30.07 4.58
N ARG A 111 16.74 -29.18 5.03
CA ARG A 111 17.55 -29.47 6.21
C ARG A 111 16.65 -29.23 7.41
N ALA A 112 16.46 -30.29 8.20
CA ALA A 112 15.62 -30.33 9.38
C ALA A 112 15.82 -29.08 10.25
N ALA A 113 14.71 -28.41 10.56
CA ALA A 113 14.68 -27.33 11.53
C ALA A 113 15.13 -27.87 12.89
N SER A 114 16.26 -27.39 13.39
CA SER A 114 16.61 -27.60 14.80
C SER A 114 15.65 -26.77 15.64
N ALA A 115 14.93 -27.43 16.55
CA ALA A 115 14.08 -26.81 17.54
C ALA A 115 14.89 -25.82 18.41
N GLY A 116 14.69 -24.54 18.16
CA GLY A 116 15.26 -23.45 18.96
C GLY A 116 14.36 -22.25 18.78
N SER A 117 13.57 -21.94 19.81
CA SER A 117 12.70 -20.77 19.86
C SER A 117 13.55 -19.50 19.73
N GLY A 118 13.52 -18.93 18.53
CA GLY A 118 14.13 -17.67 18.17
C GLY A 118 13.47 -17.26 16.87
N ALA A 119 12.99 -16.02 16.79
CA ALA A 119 12.40 -15.47 15.58
C ALA A 119 13.37 -15.67 14.42
N ALA A 120 13.10 -16.69 13.60
CA ALA A 120 13.90 -16.99 12.43
C ALA A 120 13.62 -15.89 11.41
N ALA A 121 14.54 -14.94 11.29
CA ALA A 121 14.55 -13.99 10.19
C ALA A 121 14.71 -14.80 8.90
N ALA A 122 13.60 -15.01 8.19
CA ALA A 122 13.62 -15.65 6.88
C ALA A 122 14.46 -14.80 5.92
N PRO A 123 15.30 -15.41 5.07
CA PRO A 123 16.04 -14.67 4.06
C PRO A 123 15.07 -13.94 3.12
N ALA A 124 15.35 -12.67 2.80
CA ALA A 124 14.53 -11.88 1.89
C ALA A 124 14.51 -12.56 0.51
N VAL A 125 13.30 -12.89 0.03
CA VAL A 125 13.08 -13.47 -1.29
C VAL A 125 13.01 -12.34 -2.32
N ASP A 126 13.80 -12.45 -3.39
CA ASP A 126 13.82 -11.46 -4.47
C ASP A 126 12.55 -11.56 -5.34
N VAL A 127 11.64 -10.60 -5.16
CA VAL A 127 10.38 -10.48 -5.92
C VAL A 127 10.46 -9.51 -7.10
N SER A 128 11.66 -9.02 -7.45
CA SER A 128 11.85 -8.03 -8.53
C SER A 128 11.30 -8.50 -9.88
N HIS A 129 11.40 -9.80 -10.17
CA HIS A 129 10.85 -10.42 -11.38
C HIS A 129 9.32 -10.33 -11.48
N MET A 130 8.59 -10.38 -10.36
CA MET A 130 7.13 -10.26 -10.34
C MET A 130 6.69 -8.79 -10.51
N ILE A 131 7.50 -7.85 -10.05
CA ILE A 131 7.24 -6.41 -10.20
C ILE A 131 7.49 -5.95 -11.64
N ALA A 132 8.43 -6.60 -12.35
CA ALA A 132 8.67 -6.33 -13.76
C ALA A 132 7.43 -6.61 -14.62
N ASP A 133 6.68 -7.67 -14.33
CA ASP A 133 5.41 -7.98 -15.03
C ASP A 133 4.30 -6.95 -14.76
N LEU A 134 4.39 -6.19 -13.67
CA LEU A 134 3.45 -5.12 -13.33
C LEU A 134 3.75 -3.79 -14.03
N LYS A 135 4.97 -3.62 -14.57
CA LYS A 135 5.32 -2.48 -15.44
C LYS A 135 4.76 -2.73 -16.84
N LEU A 136 3.44 -2.62 -16.95
CA LEU A 136 2.75 -2.65 -18.23
C LEU A 136 2.86 -1.28 -18.88
N GLU A 137 3.49 -1.25 -20.06
CA GLU A 137 3.54 -0.08 -20.93
C GLU A 137 2.11 0.42 -21.18
N GLU A 138 1.83 1.65 -20.73
CA GLU A 138 0.59 2.35 -21.08
C GLU A 138 0.69 2.70 -22.56
N GLU A 139 0.21 1.82 -23.44
CA GLU A 139 0.03 2.17 -24.84
C GLU A 139 -0.99 3.31 -24.91
N ASP A 140 -0.52 4.50 -25.29
CA ASP A 140 -1.32 5.66 -25.61
C ASP A 140 -2.15 5.36 -26.87
N VAL A 141 -3.33 4.77 -26.65
CA VAL A 141 -4.32 4.54 -27.71
C VAL A 141 -5.04 5.87 -27.97
N ALA A 142 -5.04 6.31 -29.23
CA ALA A 142 -5.79 7.49 -29.65
C ALA A 142 -7.29 7.34 -29.29
N LEU A 143 -7.82 8.34 -28.58
CA LEU A 143 -9.23 8.35 -28.17
C LEU A 143 -10.13 8.54 -29.41
N PRO A 144 -11.21 7.75 -29.55
CA PRO A 144 -12.22 7.98 -30.60
C PRO A 144 -12.88 9.34 -30.38
N GLU A 145 -13.07 10.13 -31.44
CA GLU A 145 -13.82 11.39 -31.37
C GLU A 145 -15.32 11.11 -31.28
N LEU A 146 -16.00 11.70 -30.30
CA LEU A 146 -17.44 11.57 -30.11
C LEU A 146 -18.19 12.65 -30.92
N GLY A 147 -19.28 12.27 -31.58
CA GLY A 147 -20.20 13.21 -32.23
C GLY A 147 -20.99 14.08 -31.24
N GLU A 148 -21.81 15.01 -31.77
CA GLU A 148 -22.64 15.90 -30.95
C GLU A 148 -23.69 15.13 -30.12
N ASP A 149 -24.36 14.16 -30.75
CA ASP A 149 -25.31 13.20 -30.15
C ASP A 149 -24.76 11.75 -30.24
N PRO A 150 -23.82 11.36 -29.36
CA PRO A 150 -23.19 10.04 -29.43
C PRO A 150 -24.16 8.94 -29.01
N SER A 151 -24.11 7.81 -29.70
CA SER A 151 -24.86 6.61 -29.33
C SER A 151 -24.27 5.94 -28.08
N GLU A 152 -25.06 5.11 -27.39
CA GLU A 152 -24.57 4.35 -26.22
C GLU A 152 -23.36 3.47 -26.54
N GLU A 153 -23.30 2.92 -27.76
CA GLU A 153 -22.20 2.09 -28.22
C GLU A 153 -20.90 2.90 -28.37
N GLU A 154 -20.98 4.13 -28.89
CA GLU A 154 -19.82 5.03 -29.02
C GLU A 154 -19.32 5.51 -27.66
N LEU A 155 -20.22 5.79 -26.71
CA LEU A 155 -19.87 6.14 -25.33
C LEU A 155 -19.16 4.99 -24.61
N LEU A 156 -19.60 3.75 -24.83
CA LEU A 156 -18.94 2.56 -24.28
C LEU A 156 -17.56 2.34 -24.91
N ALA A 157 -17.44 2.49 -26.23
CA ALA A 157 -16.16 2.38 -26.92
C ALA A 157 -15.17 3.43 -26.40
N TYR A 158 -15.60 4.69 -26.27
CA TYR A 158 -14.80 5.77 -25.71
C TYR A 158 -14.35 5.49 -24.29
N ALA A 159 -15.27 5.08 -23.40
CA ALA A 159 -14.95 4.74 -22.03
C ALA A 159 -13.96 3.58 -21.93
N SER A 160 -14.10 2.55 -22.79
CA SER A 160 -13.19 1.41 -22.81
C SER A 160 -11.80 1.74 -23.32
N ALA A 161 -11.67 2.74 -24.21
CA ALA A 161 -10.40 3.21 -24.73
C ALA A 161 -9.67 4.14 -23.74
N HIS A 162 -10.41 4.80 -22.84
CA HIS A 162 -9.84 5.80 -21.94
C HIS A 162 -8.85 5.19 -20.93
N PRO A 163 -7.59 5.68 -20.84
CA PRO A 163 -6.55 5.10 -19.99
C PRO A 163 -6.97 4.98 -18.52
N ALA A 164 -7.54 6.05 -17.96
CA ALA A 164 -8.02 6.06 -16.58
C ALA A 164 -9.09 4.98 -16.29
N VAL A 165 -10.06 4.79 -17.21
CA VAL A 165 -11.11 3.78 -17.05
C VAL A 165 -10.52 2.38 -17.16
N ARG A 166 -9.59 2.15 -18.08
CA ARG A 166 -8.87 0.88 -18.22
C ARG A 166 -8.10 0.52 -16.95
N ARG A 167 -7.43 1.48 -16.31
CA ARG A 167 -6.75 1.27 -15.02
C ARG A 167 -7.75 0.81 -13.96
N VAL A 168 -8.86 1.52 -13.79
CA VAL A 168 -9.90 1.17 -12.81
C VAL A 168 -10.49 -0.22 -13.11
N MET A 169 -10.83 -0.51 -14.35
CA MET A 169 -11.34 -1.83 -14.75
C MET A 169 -10.33 -2.95 -14.45
N ARG A 170 -9.04 -2.73 -14.66
CA ARG A 170 -8.00 -3.73 -14.38
C ARG A 170 -7.76 -3.92 -12.88
N THR A 171 -7.65 -2.84 -12.12
CA THR A 171 -7.41 -2.89 -10.67
C THR A 171 -8.55 -3.58 -9.94
N PHE A 172 -9.79 -3.25 -10.29
CA PHE A 172 -10.97 -3.77 -9.61
C PHE A 172 -11.63 -4.95 -10.32
N ARG A 173 -11.07 -5.41 -11.46
CA ARG A 173 -11.70 -6.40 -12.36
C ARG A 173 -13.16 -6.05 -12.68
N ALA A 174 -13.43 -4.76 -12.82
CA ALA A 174 -14.78 -4.22 -12.95
C ALA A 174 -15.29 -4.29 -14.39
N LYS A 175 -16.62 -4.21 -14.55
CA LYS A 175 -17.31 -4.14 -15.85
C LYS A 175 -18.09 -2.82 -15.94
N ILE A 176 -18.00 -2.12 -17.07
CA ILE A 176 -18.79 -0.91 -17.33
C ILE A 176 -20.25 -1.31 -17.48
N VAL A 177 -21.14 -0.73 -16.65
CA VAL A 177 -22.58 -1.02 -16.66
C VAL A 177 -23.37 0.06 -17.42
N LYS A 178 -22.97 1.33 -17.29
CA LYS A 178 -23.64 2.47 -17.91
C LYS A 178 -22.66 3.62 -18.12
N VAL A 179 -22.82 4.38 -19.21
CA VAL A 179 -22.07 5.60 -19.50
C VAL A 179 -23.06 6.68 -19.91
N GLU A 180 -23.00 7.85 -19.27
CA GLU A 180 -23.84 9.01 -19.57
C GLU A 180 -22.95 10.24 -19.80
N LYS A 181 -23.29 11.05 -20.80
CA LYS A 181 -22.66 12.37 -21.03
C LYS A 181 -23.30 13.36 -20.05
N ARG A 182 -22.49 13.99 -19.21
CA ARG A 182 -22.92 14.98 -18.22
C ARG A 182 -22.90 16.39 -18.80
#